data_AF-A0A7S0HXV4-F1
#
_entry.id   AF-A0A7S0HXV4-F1
#
_cell.length_a   1.000
_cell.length_b   1.000
_cell.length_c   1.000
_cell.angle_alpha   90.00
_cell.angle_beta   90.00
_cell.angle_gamma   90.00
#
_symmetry.space_group_name_H-M   'P 1'
#
loop_
_entity.id
_entity.type
_entity.pdbx_description
1 polymer ?
#
loop_
_entity_poly.entity_id
_entity_poly.type
_entity_poly.pdbx_seq_one_letter_code
_entity_poly.pdbx_strand_id
1 'polypeptide(L)'
;AMVGATLSGGCCFLWDWDLALSLRSRHRIAGSFVGRRRHGSTESAESVMPVVLMPEELCLSLENGWIDRTNVRTELKSSHILSGPCDQAGEDAVSAESRMISIPFVPHECSLGQDMAIDFLEQYLKDATNCRRYRIYKDLWEKGYWISSGSKFGADFLIYPGDLRDCHASHLVFVVESRDFELKLQDVVGMNRVAASANKRVAIAYIDSDDRPMYTVLSYVPHLSTARGV
;
A
#
# COMPACT_ATOMS: atom_id res chain seq x y z
N ALA A 1 22.60 9.08 -14.34
CA ALA A 1 21.24 8.66 -14.74
C ALA A 1 20.26 9.22 -13.72
N MET A 2 19.13 9.79 -14.16
CA MET A 2 18.05 10.16 -13.24
C MET A 2 17.52 8.90 -12.57
N VAL A 3 17.26 8.99 -11.27
CA VAL A 3 16.81 7.88 -10.45
C VAL A 3 15.32 7.74 -10.64
N GLY A 4 14.88 6.65 -11.27
CA GLY A 4 13.46 6.41 -11.49
C GLY A 4 12.70 6.05 -10.22
N ALA A 5 13.37 5.43 -9.23
CA ALA A 5 12.75 4.90 -8.02
C ALA A 5 13.61 5.07 -6.75
N THR A 6 12.99 5.40 -5.63
CA THR A 6 13.62 5.50 -4.31
C THR A 6 12.87 4.63 -3.31
N LEU A 7 13.57 3.77 -2.57
CA LEU A 7 13.02 2.98 -1.49
C LEU A 7 13.36 3.64 -0.14
N SER A 8 12.35 4.05 0.61
CA SER A 8 12.52 4.62 1.95
C SER A 8 11.42 4.11 2.88
N GLY A 9 11.79 3.73 4.10
CA GLY A 9 10.84 3.27 5.12
C GLY A 9 9.99 2.06 4.70
N GLY A 10 10.46 1.23 3.77
CA GLY A 10 9.70 0.10 3.22
C GLY A 10 8.67 0.46 2.14
N CYS A 11 8.63 1.73 1.71
CA CYS A 11 7.80 2.20 0.60
C CYS A 11 8.69 2.55 -0.59
N CYS A 12 8.26 2.21 -1.81
CA CYS A 12 8.96 2.60 -3.03
C CYS A 12 8.25 3.79 -3.67
N PHE A 13 9.01 4.86 -3.90
CA PHE A 13 8.59 6.10 -4.53
C PHE A 13 9.15 6.15 -5.95
N LEU A 14 8.28 6.20 -6.94
CA LEU A 14 8.64 6.44 -8.33
C LEU A 14 8.61 7.93 -8.60
N TRP A 15 9.70 8.42 -9.19
CA TRP A 15 9.88 9.82 -9.58
C TRP A 15 9.84 10.01 -11.11
N ASP A 16 9.88 8.90 -11.85
CA ASP A 16 9.78 8.89 -13.31
C ASP A 16 8.34 8.61 -13.77
N TRP A 17 7.80 9.54 -14.55
CA TRP A 17 6.45 9.46 -15.12
C TRP A 17 6.32 8.37 -16.15
N ASP A 18 7.32 8.19 -17.01
CA ASP A 18 7.25 7.20 -18.09
C ASP A 18 7.27 5.79 -17.51
N LEU A 19 8.09 5.57 -16.48
CA LEU A 19 8.09 4.33 -15.70
C LEU A 19 6.73 4.10 -15.02
N ALA A 20 6.21 5.07 -14.27
CA ALA A 20 4.93 4.93 -13.58
C ALA A 20 3.76 4.67 -14.56
N LEU A 21 3.75 5.36 -15.70
CA LEU A 21 2.74 5.18 -16.74
C LEU A 21 2.87 3.82 -17.42
N SER A 22 4.10 3.34 -17.67
CA SER A 22 4.34 2.02 -18.25
C SER A 22 3.86 0.89 -17.34
N LEU A 23 4.18 0.97 -16.03
CA LEU A 23 3.73 0.03 -15.01
C LEU A 23 2.20 -0.03 -14.95
N ARG A 24 1.53 1.12 -15.02
CA ARG A 24 0.07 1.17 -14.98
C ARG A 24 -0.57 0.65 -16.27
N SER A 25 -0.14 1.17 -17.42
CA SER A 25 -0.79 0.88 -18.71
C SER A 25 -0.49 -0.52 -19.24
N ARG A 26 0.72 -1.05 -19.01
CA ARG A 26 1.16 -2.34 -19.57
C ARG A 26 1.08 -3.47 -18.56
N HIS A 27 1.24 -3.17 -17.28
CA HIS A 27 1.45 -4.17 -16.24
C HIS A 27 0.38 -4.18 -15.15
N ARG A 28 -0.65 -3.33 -15.23
CA ARG A 28 -1.74 -3.23 -14.24
C ARG A 28 -1.26 -2.95 -12.81
N ILE A 29 -0.11 -2.31 -12.65
CA ILE A 29 0.36 -1.83 -11.36
C ILE A 29 -0.36 -0.52 -11.05
N ALA A 30 -1.10 -0.48 -9.95
CA ALA A 30 -1.96 0.64 -9.63
C ALA A 30 -1.12 1.86 -9.23
N GLY A 31 -0.30 1.70 -8.19
CA GLY A 31 0.39 2.77 -7.50
C GLY A 31 -0.57 3.82 -6.89
N SER A 32 -0.07 4.59 -5.93
CA SER A 32 -0.78 5.68 -5.29
C SER A 32 -0.02 6.99 -5.46
N PHE A 33 -0.61 7.95 -6.15
CA PHE A 33 -0.05 9.29 -6.29
C PHE A 33 -0.05 10.05 -4.96
N VAL A 34 1.10 10.57 -4.55
CA VAL A 34 1.28 11.36 -3.31
C VAL A 34 1.05 12.84 -3.58
N GLY A 35 0.48 13.55 -2.61
CA GLY A 35 0.38 15.02 -2.67
C GLY A 35 -0.83 15.57 -3.43
N ARG A 36 -1.78 14.71 -3.85
CA ARG A 36 -2.99 15.19 -4.54
C ARG A 36 -3.85 16.05 -3.60
N ARG A 37 -3.92 17.35 -3.85
CA ARG A 37 -4.80 18.28 -3.14
C ARG A 37 -6.26 17.93 -3.46
N ARG A 38 -7.13 17.82 -2.45
CA ARG A 38 -8.57 17.64 -2.69
C ARG A 38 -9.16 18.94 -3.24
N HIS A 39 -9.72 18.83 -4.45
CA HIS A 39 -10.85 19.53 -5.07
C HIS A 39 -10.58 20.41 -6.30
N GLY A 40 -11.34 20.11 -7.36
CA GLY A 40 -11.80 21.08 -8.36
C GLY A 40 -10.71 21.72 -9.21
N SER A 41 -10.11 20.97 -10.13
CA SER A 41 -9.64 21.46 -11.43
C SER A 41 -8.89 20.34 -12.15
N THR A 42 -8.98 20.39 -13.48
CA THR A 42 -8.32 19.57 -14.48
C THR A 42 -6.79 19.74 -14.44
N GLU A 43 -6.13 19.31 -13.37
CA GLU A 43 -4.68 19.21 -13.35
C GLU A 43 -4.22 17.89 -13.96
N SER A 44 -3.28 17.98 -14.91
CA SER A 44 -2.70 16.84 -15.61
C SER A 44 -1.97 15.92 -14.63
N ALA A 45 -2.15 14.61 -14.78
CA ALA A 45 -1.62 13.59 -13.88
C ALA A 45 -0.07 13.64 -13.71
N GLU A 46 0.64 14.24 -14.66
CA GLU A 46 2.09 14.51 -14.62
C GLU A 46 2.50 15.42 -13.45
N SER A 47 1.60 16.29 -12.95
CA SER A 47 1.88 17.19 -11.83
C SER A 47 1.84 16.50 -10.46
N VAL A 48 1.44 15.23 -10.39
CA VAL A 48 1.23 14.53 -9.12
C VAL A 48 2.31 13.45 -8.98
N MET A 49 3.52 13.87 -8.66
CA MET A 49 4.62 12.98 -8.30
C MET A 49 5.05 13.21 -6.85
N PRO A 50 5.55 12.19 -6.14
CA PRO A 50 5.86 10.82 -6.60
C PRO A 50 4.66 9.86 -6.61
N VAL A 51 4.81 8.72 -7.29
CA VAL A 51 3.92 7.56 -7.17
C VAL A 51 4.48 6.58 -6.15
N VAL A 52 3.71 6.22 -5.13
CA VAL A 52 4.09 5.19 -4.17
C VAL A 52 3.56 3.83 -4.62
N LEU A 53 4.45 2.84 -4.67
CA LEU A 53 4.08 1.44 -4.87
C LEU A 53 3.87 0.74 -3.53
N MET A 54 2.88 -0.15 -3.48
CA MET A 54 2.76 -1.13 -2.42
C MET A 54 3.97 -2.08 -2.46
N PRO A 55 4.36 -2.68 -1.32
CA PRO A 55 5.42 -3.67 -1.30
C PRO A 55 5.18 -4.82 -2.28
N GLU A 56 3.94 -5.30 -2.40
CA GLU A 56 3.56 -6.38 -3.30
C GLU A 56 3.68 -5.98 -4.78
N GLU A 57 3.33 -4.73 -5.11
CA GLU A 57 3.53 -4.15 -6.45
C GLU A 57 5.01 -4.07 -6.82
N LEU A 58 5.83 -3.63 -5.86
CA LEU A 58 7.27 -3.54 -6.04
C LEU A 58 7.88 -4.93 -6.22
N CYS A 59 7.50 -5.89 -5.38
CA CYS A 59 7.97 -7.28 -5.48
C CYS A 59 7.68 -7.84 -6.88
N LEU A 60 6.45 -7.67 -7.37
CA LEU A 60 6.05 -8.14 -8.69
C LEU A 60 6.82 -7.43 -9.82
N SER A 61 7.04 -6.13 -9.68
CA SER A 61 7.78 -5.33 -10.68
C SER A 61 9.26 -5.69 -10.74
N LEU A 62 9.87 -6.01 -9.59
CA LEU A 62 11.26 -6.47 -9.50
C LEU A 62 11.44 -7.92 -9.96
N GLU A 63 10.46 -8.79 -9.69
CA GLU A 63 10.48 -10.19 -10.15
C GLU A 63 10.41 -10.27 -11.67
N ASN A 64 9.54 -9.46 -12.30
CA ASN A 64 9.38 -9.42 -13.75
C ASN A 64 10.38 -8.52 -14.48
N GLY A 65 11.26 -7.82 -13.75
CA GLY A 65 12.28 -6.95 -14.32
C GLY A 65 11.73 -5.68 -14.99
N TRP A 66 10.55 -5.19 -14.60
CA TRP A 66 10.00 -3.91 -15.09
C TRP A 66 10.65 -2.71 -14.40
N ILE A 67 11.13 -2.91 -13.18
CA ILE A 67 11.96 -1.95 -12.46
C ILE A 67 13.35 -2.53 -12.36
N ASP A 68 14.33 -1.82 -12.89
CA ASP A 68 15.73 -2.20 -12.77
C ASP A 68 16.19 -2.06 -11.32
N ARG A 69 16.75 -3.14 -10.78
CA ARG A 69 17.28 -3.21 -9.41
C ARG A 69 18.35 -2.16 -9.13
N THR A 70 19.12 -1.79 -10.15
CA THR A 70 20.20 -0.79 -10.07
C THR A 70 19.69 0.66 -10.03
N ASN A 71 18.42 0.89 -10.37
CA ASN A 71 17.80 2.21 -10.43
C ASN A 71 16.97 2.54 -9.18
N VAL A 72 16.91 1.64 -8.20
CA VAL A 72 16.25 1.83 -6.91
C VAL A 72 17.28 2.30 -5.89
N ARG A 73 17.19 3.58 -5.46
CA ARG A 73 18.05 4.11 -4.40
C ARG A 73 17.42 3.90 -3.04
N THR A 74 18.18 3.42 -2.05
CA THR A 74 17.70 3.34 -0.66
C THR A 74 18.17 4.51 0.17
N GLU A 75 17.27 5.08 0.97
CA GLU A 75 17.67 5.94 2.08
C GLU A 75 18.22 5.05 3.22
N LEU A 76 19.52 5.15 3.47
CA LEU A 76 20.13 4.60 4.68
C LEU A 76 19.54 5.35 5.87
N LYS A 77 18.98 4.62 6.85
CA LYS A 77 18.72 5.19 8.18
C LYS A 77 20.07 5.63 8.74
N SER A 78 20.34 6.94 8.83
CA SER A 78 21.50 7.40 9.59
C SER A 78 21.22 7.14 11.07
N SER A 79 21.61 5.97 11.57
CA SER A 79 21.92 5.83 12.98
C SER A 79 23.19 6.66 13.23
N HIS A 80 23.07 7.70 14.05
CA HIS A 80 24.07 8.69 14.51
C HIS A 80 23.93 10.10 13.87
N ILE A 81 23.85 11.26 14.55
CA ILE A 81 23.84 11.71 15.97
C ILE A 81 23.26 13.15 15.96
N LEU A 82 22.43 13.52 16.95
CA LEU A 82 22.52 14.83 17.61
C LEU A 82 22.39 14.64 19.13
N SER A 83 23.47 14.15 19.73
CA SER A 83 23.84 14.51 21.09
C SER A 83 24.50 15.89 21.00
N GLY A 84 23.70 16.94 21.13
CA GLY A 84 24.23 18.28 21.42
C GLY A 84 24.62 18.37 22.90
N PRO A 85 25.68 19.12 23.26
CA PRO A 85 26.11 19.23 24.65
C PRO A 85 25.08 19.97 25.51
N CYS A 86 24.83 19.42 26.70
CA CYS A 86 24.31 20.15 27.84
C CYS A 86 25.38 21.16 28.28
N ASP A 87 25.12 22.48 28.18
CA ASP A 87 25.27 23.44 29.29
C ASP A 87 25.33 24.92 28.86
N GLN A 88 24.53 25.71 29.59
CA GLN A 88 24.63 27.15 29.93
C GLN A 88 24.24 28.22 28.89
N ALA A 89 23.07 28.84 29.08
CA ALA A 89 22.93 30.18 29.69
C ALA A 89 21.53 30.81 29.42
N GLY A 90 20.94 31.43 30.45
CA GLY A 90 20.01 32.56 30.29
C GLY A 90 18.53 32.30 30.57
N GLU A 91 18.09 32.66 31.78
CA GLU A 91 16.71 32.99 32.11
C GLU A 91 16.22 34.16 31.24
N ASP A 92 14.99 34.08 30.69
CA ASP A 92 14.00 35.17 30.71
C ASP A 92 12.69 34.82 29.97
N ALA A 93 11.58 35.00 30.70
CA ALA A 93 10.19 35.28 30.31
C ALA A 93 9.55 34.58 29.09
N VAL A 94 8.64 33.62 29.36
CA VAL A 94 7.67 33.11 28.37
C VAL A 94 6.35 33.88 28.48
N SER A 95 6.12 34.82 27.56
CA SER A 95 4.78 35.30 27.21
C SER A 95 4.13 34.31 26.24
N ALA A 96 2.86 33.99 26.48
CA ALA A 96 2.10 33.02 25.70
C ALA A 96 1.61 33.64 24.38
N GLU A 97 2.39 33.48 23.32
CA GLU A 97 1.93 33.66 21.94
C GLU A 97 2.13 32.35 21.15
N SER A 98 1.03 31.92 20.53
CA SER A 98 0.85 30.87 19.52
C SER A 98 2.16 30.28 18.96
N ARG A 99 2.64 29.21 19.60
CA ARG A 99 3.74 28.40 19.06
C ARG A 99 3.20 27.53 17.93
N MET A 100 3.21 28.05 16.70
CA MET A 100 3.36 27.16 15.54
C MET A 100 4.64 26.37 15.77
N ILE A 101 4.49 25.05 15.88
CA ILE A 101 5.64 24.15 15.86
C ILE A 101 6.19 24.24 14.44
N SER A 102 7.21 25.07 14.23
CA SER A 102 8.04 24.98 13.05
C SER A 102 8.78 23.66 13.14
N ILE A 103 8.31 22.63 12.43
CA ILE A 103 9.11 21.44 12.17
C ILE A 103 10.19 21.91 11.18
N PRO A 104 11.47 22.00 11.58
CA PRO A 104 12.50 22.35 10.63
C PRO A 104 12.51 21.27 9.55
N PHE A 105 12.23 21.66 8.31
CA PHE A 105 12.51 20.81 7.16
C PHE A 105 14.03 20.77 7.02
N VAL A 106 14.64 19.78 7.65
CA VAL A 106 16.03 19.41 7.40
C VAL A 106 15.97 18.42 6.25
N PRO A 107 16.39 18.78 5.03
CA PRO A 107 16.55 17.79 3.97
C PRO A 107 17.52 16.74 4.49
N HIS A 108 17.09 15.48 4.55
CA HIS A 108 17.97 14.41 5.00
C HIS A 108 19.13 14.35 4.00
N GLU A 109 20.36 14.61 4.46
CA GLU A 109 21.54 14.34 3.65
C GLU A 109 21.56 12.82 3.41
N CYS A 110 21.24 12.44 2.18
CA CYS A 110 21.13 11.05 1.78
C CYS A 110 22.53 10.54 1.43
N SER A 111 23.16 9.80 2.35
CA SER A 111 24.36 9.04 2.02
C SER A 111 23.98 7.89 1.08
N LEU A 112 24.60 7.89 -0.09
CA LEU A 112 24.26 7.03 -1.23
C LEU A 112 24.90 5.64 -1.04
N GLY A 113 24.08 4.61 -0.81
CA GLY A 113 24.47 3.20 -0.92
C GLY A 113 23.86 2.57 -2.17
N GLN A 114 24.67 1.85 -2.96
CA GLN A 114 24.30 1.37 -4.30
C GLN A 114 23.71 -0.05 -4.37
N ASP A 115 23.71 -0.84 -3.28
CA ASP A 115 23.39 -2.28 -3.34
C ASP A 115 22.31 -2.72 -2.33
N MET A 116 21.04 -2.31 -2.48
CA MET A 116 20.03 -2.52 -1.41
C MET A 116 18.60 -2.92 -1.87
N ALA A 117 18.33 -3.00 -3.18
CA ALA A 117 16.98 -3.34 -3.68
C ALA A 117 16.67 -4.85 -3.62
N ILE A 118 17.69 -5.71 -3.75
CA ILE A 118 17.54 -7.17 -3.59
C ILE A 118 17.28 -7.51 -2.13
N ASP A 119 18.04 -6.90 -1.23
CA ASP A 119 17.85 -7.02 0.22
C ASP A 119 16.41 -6.73 0.63
N PHE A 120 15.76 -5.75 0.00
CA PHE A 120 14.36 -5.47 0.32
C PHE A 120 13.41 -6.62 -0.03
N LEU A 121 13.52 -7.20 -1.23
CA LEU A 121 12.65 -8.32 -1.63
C LEU A 121 12.86 -9.51 -0.71
N GLU A 122 14.12 -9.87 -0.45
CA GLU A 122 14.46 -10.99 0.44
C GLU A 122 14.01 -10.72 1.88
N GLN A 123 14.24 -9.52 2.39
CA GLN A 123 13.85 -9.13 3.74
C GLN A 123 12.33 -9.01 3.90
N TYR A 124 11.62 -8.50 2.89
CA TYR A 124 10.17 -8.38 2.90
C TYR A 124 9.52 -9.76 2.87
N LEU A 125 9.97 -10.64 1.97
CA LEU A 125 9.44 -12.00 1.83
C LEU A 125 9.89 -12.95 2.96
N LYS A 126 10.87 -12.56 3.78
CA LYS A 126 11.27 -13.32 4.98
C LYS A 126 10.17 -13.38 6.03
N ASP A 127 9.33 -12.36 6.11
CA ASP A 127 8.14 -12.39 6.96
C ASP A 127 7.05 -13.25 6.30
N ALA A 128 6.60 -14.28 7.01
CA ALA A 128 5.57 -15.20 6.54
C ALA A 128 4.27 -14.47 6.16
N THR A 129 3.92 -13.39 6.88
CA THR A 129 2.72 -12.59 6.58
C THR A 129 2.84 -11.89 5.24
N ASN A 130 3.97 -11.23 5.00
CA ASN A 130 4.26 -10.53 3.75
C ASN A 130 4.39 -11.50 2.57
N CYS A 131 5.05 -12.64 2.77
CA CYS A 131 5.13 -13.69 1.77
C CYS A 131 3.73 -14.19 1.35
N ARG A 132 2.83 -14.40 2.33
CA ARG A 132 1.44 -14.79 2.07
C ARG A 132 0.68 -13.70 1.30
N ARG A 133 0.78 -12.45 1.74
CA ARG A 133 0.18 -11.29 1.06
C ARG A 133 0.63 -11.19 -0.39
N TYR A 134 1.92 -11.34 -0.63
CA TYR A 134 2.50 -11.31 -1.98
C TYR A 134 1.97 -12.44 -2.86
N ARG A 135 1.89 -13.67 -2.35
CA ARG A 135 1.30 -14.81 -3.09
C ARG A 135 -0.15 -14.56 -3.49
N ILE A 136 -0.97 -14.07 -2.56
CA ILE A 136 -2.36 -13.71 -2.85
C ILE A 136 -2.45 -12.57 -3.87
N TYR A 137 -1.61 -11.55 -3.73
CA TYR A 137 -1.55 -10.42 -4.66
C TYR A 137 -1.20 -10.89 -6.08
N LYS A 138 -0.15 -11.71 -6.21
CA LYS A 138 0.32 -12.25 -7.49
C LYS A 138 -0.76 -13.08 -8.18
N ASP A 139 -1.41 -13.99 -7.47
CA ASP A 139 -2.50 -14.80 -8.02
C ASP A 139 -3.69 -13.95 -8.50
N LEU A 140 -4.11 -12.96 -7.71
CA LEU A 140 -5.18 -12.04 -8.12
C LEU A 140 -4.77 -11.23 -9.36
N TRP A 141 -3.52 -10.81 -9.44
CA TRP A 141 -3.00 -10.07 -10.58
C TRP A 141 -2.92 -10.95 -11.85
N GLU A 142 -2.50 -12.21 -11.72
CA GLU A 142 -2.48 -13.21 -12.79
C GLU A 142 -3.89 -13.52 -13.30
N LYS A 143 -4.88 -13.54 -12.40
CA LYS A 143 -6.32 -13.64 -12.74
C LYS A 143 -6.88 -12.39 -13.44
N GLY A 144 -6.06 -11.35 -13.63
CA GLY A 144 -6.41 -10.16 -14.39
C GLY A 144 -7.07 -9.04 -13.59
N TYR A 145 -7.13 -9.16 -12.26
CA TYR A 145 -7.65 -8.09 -11.43
C TYR A 145 -6.66 -6.92 -11.35
N TRP A 146 -7.22 -5.72 -11.27
CA TRP A 146 -6.49 -4.56 -10.79
C TRP A 146 -6.57 -4.50 -9.27
N ILE A 147 -5.46 -4.20 -8.61
CA ILE A 147 -5.34 -4.29 -7.15
C ILE A 147 -4.74 -3.01 -6.61
N SER A 148 -5.39 -2.42 -5.61
CA SER A 148 -4.85 -1.28 -4.85
C SER A 148 -4.86 -1.58 -3.35
N SER A 149 -4.31 -0.66 -2.55
CA SER A 149 -4.34 -0.76 -1.09
C SER A 149 -5.77 -0.76 -0.56
N GLY A 150 -6.06 -1.69 0.36
CA GLY A 150 -7.32 -1.76 1.09
C GLY A 150 -7.35 -0.91 2.37
N SER A 151 -6.27 -0.22 2.73
CA SER A 151 -6.08 0.39 4.06
C SER A 151 -7.14 1.43 4.42
N LYS A 152 -7.73 2.12 3.42
CA LYS A 152 -8.85 3.05 3.62
C LYS A 152 -10.09 2.38 4.22
N PHE A 153 -10.25 1.09 4.00
CA PHE A 153 -11.38 0.27 4.45
C PHE A 153 -10.96 -0.75 5.52
N GLY A 154 -9.73 -0.65 6.02
CA GLY A 154 -9.18 -1.63 6.97
C GLY A 154 -8.93 -3.02 6.38
N ALA A 155 -8.89 -3.13 5.05
CA ALA A 155 -8.60 -4.38 4.33
C ALA A 155 -7.13 -4.38 3.85
N ASP A 156 -6.63 -5.56 3.47
CA ASP A 156 -5.28 -5.68 2.91
C ASP A 156 -5.24 -5.15 1.49
N PHE A 157 -6.18 -5.63 0.67
CA PHE A 157 -6.29 -5.23 -0.72
C PHE A 157 -7.70 -4.81 -1.11
N LEU A 158 -7.76 -4.05 -2.19
CA LEU A 158 -8.97 -3.63 -2.84
C LEU A 158 -8.88 -4.07 -4.31
N ILE A 159 -9.80 -4.92 -4.76
CA ILE A 159 -9.74 -5.51 -6.10
C ILE A 159 -10.80 -4.95 -7.04
N TYR A 160 -10.42 -4.78 -8.29
CA TYR A 160 -11.21 -4.18 -9.35
C TYR A 160 -11.28 -5.14 -10.54
N PRO A 161 -12.48 -5.42 -11.07
CA PRO A 161 -12.66 -6.36 -12.19
C PRO A 161 -12.19 -5.81 -13.54
N GLY A 162 -11.88 -4.50 -13.62
CA GLY A 162 -11.40 -3.81 -14.80
C GLY A 162 -10.52 -2.62 -14.40
N ASP A 163 -10.20 -1.75 -15.36
CA ASP A 163 -9.31 -0.60 -15.12
C ASP A 163 -9.81 0.28 -13.96
N LEU A 164 -8.86 0.70 -13.12
CA LEU A 164 -9.06 1.62 -11.99
C LEU A 164 -9.75 2.95 -12.40
N ARG A 165 -9.66 3.36 -13.66
CA ARG A 165 -10.29 4.57 -14.19
C ARG A 165 -11.78 4.42 -14.41
N ASP A 166 -12.21 3.23 -14.83
CA ASP A 166 -13.55 3.00 -15.35
C ASP A 166 -14.41 2.15 -14.40
N CYS A 167 -13.78 1.41 -13.50
CA CYS A 167 -14.44 0.50 -12.58
C CYS A 167 -14.30 0.95 -11.12
N HIS A 168 -15.36 0.70 -10.35
CA HIS A 168 -15.25 0.70 -8.90
C HIS A 168 -14.69 -0.62 -8.40
N ALA A 169 -14.02 -0.56 -7.25
CA ALA A 169 -13.63 -1.79 -6.58
C ALA A 169 -14.86 -2.66 -6.33
N SER A 170 -14.66 -3.97 -6.38
CA SER A 170 -15.70 -4.96 -6.20
C SER A 170 -15.63 -5.61 -4.82
N HIS A 171 -14.41 -5.92 -4.35
CA HIS A 171 -14.21 -6.61 -3.09
C HIS A 171 -13.12 -5.95 -2.24
N LEU A 172 -13.33 -6.01 -0.93
CA LEU A 172 -12.30 -5.86 0.10
C LEU A 172 -11.69 -7.24 0.36
N VAL A 173 -10.38 -7.37 0.22
CA VAL A 173 -9.67 -8.64 0.46
C VAL A 173 -8.96 -8.57 1.80
N PHE A 174 -9.22 -9.56 2.65
CA PHE A 174 -8.57 -9.77 3.93
C PHE A 174 -7.75 -11.05 3.87
N VAL A 175 -6.44 -10.96 4.06
CA VAL A 175 -5.52 -12.09 4.02
C VAL A 175 -5.38 -12.65 5.44
N VAL A 176 -5.79 -13.90 5.64
CA VAL A 176 -5.76 -14.59 6.94
C VAL A 176 -4.68 -15.67 6.97
N GLU A 177 -4.40 -16.21 8.16
CA GLU A 177 -3.28 -17.13 8.35
C GLU A 177 -3.41 -18.45 7.60
N SER A 178 -4.58 -19.06 7.75
CA SER A 178 -4.91 -20.37 7.23
C SER A 178 -6.42 -20.52 7.11
N ARG A 179 -6.85 -21.67 6.60
CA ARG A 179 -8.27 -22.05 6.55
C ARG A 179 -8.92 -22.07 7.94
N ASP A 180 -8.19 -22.54 8.93
CA ASP A 180 -8.69 -22.76 10.30
C ASP A 180 -8.45 -21.54 11.21
N PHE A 181 -8.06 -20.40 10.62
CA PHE A 181 -7.87 -19.17 11.37
C PHE A 181 -9.18 -18.75 12.06
N GLU A 182 -9.16 -18.69 13.38
CA GLU A 182 -10.32 -18.33 14.18
C GLU A 182 -10.64 -16.83 14.05
N LEU A 183 -11.64 -16.52 13.23
CA LEU A 183 -12.18 -15.17 13.12
C LEU A 183 -13.26 -14.94 14.18
N LYS A 184 -13.10 -13.90 15.00
CA LYS A 184 -14.16 -13.50 15.93
C LYS A 184 -15.35 -13.01 15.11
N LEU A 185 -16.55 -13.36 15.57
CA LEU A 185 -17.80 -12.92 14.92
C LEU A 185 -17.87 -11.39 14.79
N GLN A 186 -17.33 -10.67 15.77
CA GLN A 186 -17.26 -9.21 15.77
C GLN A 186 -16.42 -8.67 14.59
N ASP A 187 -15.32 -9.33 14.26
CA ASP A 187 -14.45 -8.95 13.14
C ASP A 187 -15.18 -9.17 11.82
N VAL A 188 -15.86 -10.32 11.66
CA VAL A 188 -16.66 -10.63 10.46
C VAL A 188 -17.78 -9.61 10.26
N VAL A 189 -18.50 -9.25 11.33
CA VAL A 189 -19.55 -8.22 11.28
C VAL A 189 -18.95 -6.85 10.96
N GLY A 190 -17.79 -6.52 11.53
CA GLY A 190 -17.05 -5.29 11.26
C GLY A 190 -16.62 -5.16 9.80
N MET A 191 -16.03 -6.21 9.25
CA MET A 191 -15.66 -6.32 7.83
C MET A 191 -16.87 -6.11 6.94
N ASN A 192 -17.99 -6.80 7.23
CA ASN A 192 -19.22 -6.70 6.45
C ASN A 192 -19.81 -5.28 6.51
N ARG A 193 -19.84 -4.65 7.68
CA ARG A 193 -20.32 -3.28 7.86
C ARG A 193 -19.57 -2.28 6.98
N VAL A 194 -18.24 -2.36 6.94
CA VAL A 194 -17.40 -1.46 6.13
C VAL A 194 -17.56 -1.75 4.64
N ALA A 195 -17.63 -3.03 4.27
CA ALA A 195 -17.88 -3.43 2.89
C ALA A 195 -19.25 -2.95 2.39
N ALA A 196 -20.31 -3.15 3.17
CA ALA A 196 -21.67 -2.75 2.81
C ALA A 196 -21.80 -1.23 2.64
N SER A 197 -21.22 -0.44 3.55
CA SER A 197 -21.26 1.03 3.45
C SER A 197 -20.50 1.57 2.23
N ALA A 198 -19.45 0.86 1.78
CA ALA A 198 -18.71 1.19 0.57
C ALA A 198 -19.28 0.57 -0.71
N ASN A 199 -20.40 -0.19 -0.63
CA ASN A 199 -20.94 -1.02 -1.71
C ASN A 199 -19.88 -1.96 -2.30
N LYS A 200 -19.25 -2.75 -1.44
CA LYS A 200 -18.23 -3.76 -1.74
C LYS A 200 -18.63 -5.08 -1.09
N ARG A 201 -18.02 -6.17 -1.55
CA ARG A 201 -18.13 -7.51 -0.92
C ARG A 201 -16.87 -7.81 -0.12
N VAL A 202 -16.97 -8.68 0.87
CA VAL A 202 -15.80 -9.15 1.64
C VAL A 202 -15.30 -10.44 1.01
N ALA A 203 -14.01 -10.52 0.73
CA ALA A 203 -13.31 -11.73 0.35
C ALA A 203 -12.23 -12.03 1.38
N ILE A 204 -12.27 -13.22 1.96
CA ILE A 204 -11.22 -13.73 2.84
C ILE A 204 -10.30 -14.59 1.97
N ALA A 205 -9.01 -14.30 2.00
CA ALA A 205 -8.00 -15.00 1.23
C ALA A 205 -6.98 -15.69 2.15
N TYR A 206 -6.54 -16.89 1.80
CA TYR A 206 -5.50 -17.61 2.52
C TYR A 206 -4.75 -18.55 1.57
N ILE A 207 -3.61 -19.05 2.01
CA ILE A 207 -2.84 -20.07 1.29
C ILE A 207 -3.12 -21.41 1.95
N ASP A 208 -3.58 -22.39 1.16
CA ASP A 208 -3.84 -23.75 1.63
C ASP A 208 -2.52 -24.53 1.84
N SER A 209 -2.62 -25.67 2.50
CA SER A 209 -1.52 -26.63 2.72
C SER A 209 -0.79 -27.06 1.44
N ASP A 210 -1.47 -27.06 0.29
CA ASP A 210 -0.91 -27.34 -1.04
C ASP A 210 -0.25 -26.11 -1.71
N ASP A 211 0.01 -25.03 -0.96
CA ASP A 211 0.52 -23.73 -1.45
C ASP A 211 -0.38 -23.05 -2.49
N ARG A 212 -1.70 -23.28 -2.39
CA ARG A 212 -2.70 -22.75 -3.33
C ARG A 212 -3.48 -21.56 -2.73
N PRO A 213 -3.58 -20.43 -3.43
CA PRO A 213 -4.45 -19.30 -3.05
C PRO A 213 -5.94 -19.67 -3.05
N MET A 214 -6.58 -19.61 -1.89
CA MET A 214 -8.00 -19.87 -1.68
C MET A 214 -8.74 -18.58 -1.32
N TYR A 215 -10.01 -18.48 -1.74
CA TYR A 215 -10.83 -17.29 -1.55
C TYR A 215 -12.24 -17.67 -1.10
N THR A 216 -12.70 -17.07 0.00
CA THR A 216 -14.06 -17.22 0.52
C THR A 216 -14.75 -15.86 0.49
N VAL A 217 -15.80 -15.73 -0.34
CA VAL A 217 -16.56 -14.48 -0.44
C VAL A 217 -17.75 -14.51 0.52
N LEU A 218 -17.78 -13.57 1.45
CA LEU A 218 -18.93 -13.41 2.33
C LEU A 218 -20.02 -12.64 1.59
N SER A 219 -21.21 -13.22 1.55
CA SER A 219 -22.40 -12.58 1.00
C SER A 219 -23.46 -12.53 2.07
N TYR A 220 -23.93 -11.32 2.39
CA TYR A 220 -25.09 -11.15 3.25
C TYR A 220 -26.34 -11.44 2.43
N VAL A 221 -27.11 -12.44 2.85
CA VAL A 221 -28.41 -12.75 2.27
C VAL A 221 -29.45 -12.13 3.20
N PRO A 222 -30.10 -11.00 2.84
CA PRO A 222 -31.23 -10.50 3.61
C PRO A 222 -32.31 -11.58 3.57
N HIS A 223 -32.88 -11.88 4.74
CA HIS A 223 -33.88 -12.93 4.89
C HIS A 223 -34.96 -12.80 3.82
N LEU A 224 -35.24 -13.92 3.14
CA LEU A 224 -36.39 -14.10 2.25
C LEU A 224 -37.61 -13.49 2.96
N SER A 225 -38.17 -12.43 2.40
CA SER A 225 -39.54 -12.08 2.74
C SER A 225 -40.37 -13.32 2.40
N THR A 226 -40.83 -14.02 3.43
CA THR A 226 -41.98 -14.92 3.30
C THR A 226 -43.04 -14.13 2.58
N ALA A 227 -43.24 -14.45 1.30
CA ALA A 227 -44.37 -13.98 0.54
C ALA A 227 -45.60 -14.30 1.39
N ARG A 228 -46.27 -13.25 1.86
CA ARG A 228 -47.61 -13.39 2.45
C ARG A 228 -48.50 -13.91 1.33
N GLY A 229 -48.67 -15.22 1.28
CA GLY A 229 -49.84 -15.83 0.68
C GLY A 229 -50.98 -15.62 1.66
N VAL A 230 -51.84 -14.64 1.37
CA VAL A 230 -53.28 -14.63 1.66
C VAL A 230 -53.95 -13.85 0.53
#